data_AF-A0A1J5HZS1-F1
#
_entry.id   AF-A0A1J5HZS1-F1
#
_cell.length_a   1.000
_cell.length_b   1.000
_cell.length_c   1.000
_cell.angle_alpha   90.00
_cell.angle_beta   90.00
_cell.angle_gamma   90.00
#
_symmetry.space_group_name_H-M   'P 1'
#
loop_
_entity.id
_entity.type
_entity.pdbx_description
1 polymer ?
#
loop_
_entity_poly.entity_id
_entity_poly.type
_entity_poly.pdbx_seq_one_letter_code
_entity_poly.pdbx_strand_id
1 'polypeptide(L)'
;MFRTNIEIKPSAYTIDYQSKLLMMGSCFSENMGNKLTDCYFNVDVNPFGTLFNPISIQKGLERLLSNKDFLEEELVLSGELWSSFAHSNLFAHTDPKIALNTINGRFKSAAEQFQSLDYLSITFGTAWVYDLKTTQQVVANCHKLPANHFIRRRLTAEKIVEIYAALLDKLWQINSNLVIIFSVSPVRHFKDGATENNISKGILLQAVQALAQKHERVDYFPSYEILVDELRDYRFYANDMLHPSTVAIDYIFEKFSACFFSKNTTLLLKELYAYRTSILHRPIHPTTQESQNFREALNEKRLSLESQYPFLVGRLEQPILLIK
;
A
#
# COMPACT_ATOMS: atom_id res chain seq x y z
N MET A 1 -26.88 12.30 16.07
CA MET A 1 -25.48 11.98 15.73
C MET A 1 -25.38 10.47 15.62
N PHE A 2 -25.21 9.90 14.41
CA PHE A 2 -25.33 8.45 14.16
C PHE A 2 -23.98 7.72 13.98
N ARG A 3 -22.87 8.31 14.47
CA ARG A 3 -21.54 7.71 14.38
C ARG A 3 -20.76 7.93 15.67
N THR A 4 -20.00 6.90 16.07
CA THR A 4 -18.95 7.01 17.09
C THR A 4 -17.68 7.43 16.37
N ASN A 5 -17.34 8.71 16.43
CA ASN A 5 -16.16 9.21 15.75
C ASN A 5 -14.90 8.69 16.44
N ILE A 6 -13.99 8.09 15.66
CA ILE A 6 -12.65 7.75 16.15
C ILE A 6 -11.86 9.06 16.23
N GLU A 7 -11.31 9.33 17.41
CA GLU A 7 -10.40 10.46 17.62
C GLU A 7 -9.05 10.12 16.98
N ILE A 8 -8.67 10.88 15.96
CA ILE A 8 -7.37 10.76 15.29
C ILE A 8 -6.62 12.05 15.57
N LYS A 9 -5.54 11.95 16.33
CA LYS A 9 -4.67 13.09 16.58
C LYS A 9 -3.88 13.39 15.31
N PRO A 10 -3.72 14.66 14.92
CA PRO A 10 -2.80 15.01 13.85
C PRO A 10 -1.41 14.45 14.15
N SER A 11 -0.77 13.87 13.14
CA SER A 11 0.58 13.36 13.27
C SER A 11 1.56 14.51 13.49
N ALA A 12 2.65 14.23 14.21
CA ALA A 12 3.79 15.13 14.29
C ALA A 12 4.55 15.23 12.95
N TYR A 13 4.32 14.28 12.04
CA TYR A 13 4.97 14.21 10.73
C TYR A 13 3.98 14.50 9.61
N THR A 14 4.35 15.41 8.71
CA THR A 14 3.47 15.84 7.62
C THR A 14 3.96 15.35 6.27
N ILE A 15 3.09 14.66 5.54
CA ILE A 15 3.30 14.26 4.15
C ILE A 15 2.92 15.43 3.22
N ASP A 16 3.78 15.68 2.24
CA ASP A 16 3.55 16.61 1.14
C ASP A 16 3.85 15.96 -0.22
N TYR A 17 3.76 16.74 -1.30
CA TYR A 17 3.97 16.24 -2.66
C TYR A 17 5.44 15.93 -3.01
N GLN A 18 6.39 16.41 -2.21
CA GLN A 18 7.82 16.12 -2.43
C GLN A 18 8.26 14.89 -1.63
N SER A 19 7.53 14.56 -0.58
CA SER A 19 7.70 13.35 0.22
C SER A 19 7.73 12.10 -0.65
N LYS A 20 8.70 11.21 -0.42
CA LYS A 20 8.83 9.90 -1.05
C LYS A 20 8.21 8.83 -0.15
N LEU A 21 7.16 8.19 -0.64
CA LEU A 21 6.41 7.19 0.12
C LEU A 21 6.61 5.79 -0.45
N LEU A 22 6.72 4.81 0.44
CA LEU A 22 6.54 3.40 0.10
C LEU A 22 5.39 2.84 0.92
N MET A 23 4.40 2.25 0.25
CA MET A 23 3.28 1.56 0.89
C MET A 23 3.42 0.05 0.72
N MET A 24 3.50 -0.68 1.83
CA MET A 24 3.60 -2.14 1.84
C MET A 24 2.52 -2.77 2.73
N GLY A 25 1.83 -3.79 2.24
CA GLY A 25 0.91 -4.55 3.07
C GLY A 25 -0.24 -5.22 2.32
N SER A 26 -1.38 -5.30 3.01
CA SER A 26 -2.61 -5.91 2.48
C SER A 26 -3.13 -5.19 1.23
N CYS A 27 -4.18 -5.74 0.61
CA CYS A 27 -4.94 -5.06 -0.46
C CYS A 27 -5.50 -3.69 -0.05
N PHE A 28 -5.70 -3.44 1.25
CA PHE A 28 -6.06 -2.10 1.73
C PHE A 28 -4.93 -1.09 1.54
N SER A 29 -3.67 -1.53 1.70
CA SER A 29 -2.50 -0.70 1.39
C SER A 29 -2.47 -0.28 -0.08
N GLU A 30 -2.86 -1.18 -0.98
CA GLU A 30 -3.00 -0.90 -2.41
C GLU A 30 -4.10 0.13 -2.67
N ASN A 31 -5.26 0.01 -2.03
CA ASN A 31 -6.34 1.00 -2.18
C ASN A 31 -5.90 2.41 -1.74
N MET A 32 -5.22 2.51 -0.59
CA MET A 32 -4.70 3.79 -0.08
C MET A 32 -3.56 4.33 -0.96
N GLY A 33 -2.64 3.46 -1.37
CA GLY A 33 -1.55 3.80 -2.28
C GLY A 33 -2.06 4.31 -3.62
N ASN A 34 -3.07 3.65 -4.20
CA ASN A 34 -3.69 4.07 -5.44
C ASN A 34 -4.38 5.44 -5.29
N LYS A 35 -4.99 5.76 -4.14
CA LYS A 35 -5.52 7.12 -3.89
C LYS A 35 -4.42 8.18 -3.90
N LEU A 36 -3.26 7.88 -3.32
CA LEU A 36 -2.09 8.76 -3.36
C LEU A 36 -1.54 8.91 -4.79
N THR A 37 -1.37 7.80 -5.51
CA THR A 37 -0.93 7.77 -6.92
C THR A 37 -1.89 8.57 -7.80
N ASP A 38 -3.18 8.34 -7.63
CA ASP A 38 -4.24 9.05 -8.36
C ASP A 38 -4.12 10.56 -8.15
N CYS A 39 -3.81 10.97 -6.92
CA CYS A 39 -3.62 12.36 -6.57
C CYS A 39 -2.21 12.90 -6.84
N TYR A 40 -1.38 12.17 -7.61
CA TYR A 40 -0.02 12.54 -8.07
C TYR A 40 1.05 12.68 -6.98
N PHE A 41 0.88 12.01 -5.83
CA PHE A 41 1.96 11.88 -4.84
C PHE A 41 3.10 11.01 -5.36
N ASN A 42 4.31 11.22 -4.85
CA ASN A 42 5.45 10.37 -5.14
C ASN A 42 5.43 9.12 -4.25
N VAL A 43 4.63 8.13 -4.65
CA VAL A 43 4.38 6.92 -3.88
C VAL A 43 4.71 5.68 -4.69
N ASP A 44 5.43 4.75 -4.08
CA ASP A 44 5.60 3.39 -4.57
C ASP A 44 4.69 2.44 -3.79
N VAL A 45 3.99 1.54 -4.50
CA VAL A 45 2.92 0.70 -3.90
C VAL A 45 3.24 -0.77 -4.11
N ASN A 46 3.34 -1.52 -3.01
CA ASN A 46 3.47 -2.97 -2.95
C ASN A 46 4.42 -3.54 -4.02
N PRO A 47 5.75 -3.31 -3.92
CA PRO A 47 6.71 -3.78 -4.92
C PRO A 47 6.79 -5.30 -5.06
N PHE A 48 6.34 -6.03 -4.04
CA PHE A 48 6.20 -7.49 -4.06
C PHE A 48 4.75 -7.95 -4.30
N GLY A 49 3.83 -7.01 -4.58
CA GLY A 49 2.39 -7.21 -4.49
C GLY A 49 1.90 -7.27 -3.04
N THR A 50 0.64 -7.63 -2.84
CA THR A 50 0.06 -7.72 -1.49
C THR A 50 0.80 -8.69 -0.58
N LEU A 51 1.27 -8.19 0.56
CA LEU A 51 1.91 -8.95 1.63
C LEU A 51 1.09 -8.78 2.91
N PHE A 52 0.43 -9.85 3.37
CA PHE A 52 -0.55 -9.71 4.44
C PHE A 52 0.03 -9.82 5.85
N ASN A 53 1.11 -10.57 6.04
CA ASN A 53 1.59 -10.89 7.39
C ASN A 53 2.91 -10.17 7.71
N PRO A 54 3.19 -9.90 9.01
CA PRO A 54 4.37 -9.17 9.44
C PRO A 54 5.71 -9.73 8.96
N ILE A 55 5.87 -11.06 8.93
CA ILE A 55 7.15 -11.70 8.52
C ILE A 55 7.38 -11.54 7.02
N SER A 56 6.36 -11.72 6.18
CA SER A 56 6.51 -11.56 4.73
C SER A 56 6.87 -10.12 4.35
N ILE A 57 6.25 -9.12 5.01
CA ILE A 57 6.60 -7.71 4.80
C ILE A 57 8.05 -7.45 5.24
N GLN A 58 8.44 -7.95 6.42
CA GLN A 58 9.80 -7.83 6.94
C GLN A 58 10.83 -8.44 6.00
N LYS A 59 10.57 -9.62 5.43
CA LYS A 59 11.43 -10.24 4.41
C LYS A 59 11.56 -9.40 3.13
N GLY A 60 10.46 -8.80 2.67
CA GLY A 60 10.49 -7.89 1.52
C GLY A 60 11.35 -6.64 1.78
N LEU A 61 11.24 -6.06 2.99
CA LEU A 61 12.05 -4.93 3.41
C LEU A 61 13.54 -5.31 3.56
N GLU A 62 13.85 -6.47 4.13
CA GLU A 62 15.23 -6.98 4.19
C GLU A 62 15.82 -7.24 2.81
N ARG A 63 15.00 -7.71 1.87
CA ARG A 63 15.41 -7.90 0.48
C ARG A 63 15.78 -6.55 -0.16
N LEU A 64 14.95 -5.51 0.02
CA LEU A 64 15.25 -4.14 -0.43
C LEU A 64 16.51 -3.57 0.23
N LEU A 65 16.68 -3.77 1.55
CA LEU A 65 17.87 -3.37 2.29
C LEU A 65 19.15 -4.02 1.75
N SER A 66 19.07 -5.31 1.42
CA SER A 66 20.23 -6.05 0.89
C SER A 66 20.55 -5.74 -0.57
N ASN A 67 19.60 -5.15 -1.30
CA ASN A 67 19.66 -4.90 -2.74
C ASN A 67 20.15 -6.11 -3.55
N LYS A 68 19.64 -7.31 -3.20
CA LYS A 68 19.98 -8.58 -3.87
C LYS A 68 18.86 -9.01 -4.79
N ASP A 69 19.16 -9.11 -6.08
CA ASP A 69 18.21 -9.62 -7.08
C ASP A 69 17.70 -11.02 -6.72
N PHE A 70 16.52 -11.35 -7.24
CA PHE A 70 15.99 -12.70 -7.21
C PHE A 70 16.70 -13.56 -8.26
N LEU A 71 16.94 -14.82 -7.91
CA LEU A 71 17.54 -15.80 -8.80
C LEU A 71 16.48 -16.76 -9.39
N GLU A 72 16.82 -17.44 -10.48
CA GLU A 72 15.93 -18.39 -11.14
C GLU A 72 15.59 -19.57 -10.20
N GLU A 73 16.49 -19.96 -9.30
CA GLU A 73 16.26 -21.02 -8.31
C GLU A 73 15.28 -20.61 -7.21
N GLU A 74 14.98 -19.31 -7.08
CA GLU A 74 13.95 -18.80 -6.16
C GLU A 74 12.55 -18.82 -6.80
N LEU A 75 12.44 -19.22 -8.07
CA LEU A 75 11.16 -19.39 -8.74
C LEU A 75 10.48 -20.71 -8.36
N VAL A 76 9.16 -20.67 -8.37
CA VAL A 76 8.28 -21.77 -8.00
C VAL A 76 7.27 -21.95 -9.11
N LEU A 77 7.17 -23.16 -9.63
CA LEU A 77 6.11 -23.55 -10.57
C LEU A 77 4.87 -24.01 -9.80
N SER A 78 3.72 -23.39 -10.09
CA SER A 78 2.42 -23.84 -9.63
C SER A 78 1.44 -23.92 -10.80
N GLY A 79 1.02 -25.14 -11.15
CA GLY A 79 0.33 -25.38 -12.41
C GLY A 79 1.27 -25.06 -13.58
N GLU A 80 0.89 -24.07 -14.39
CA GLU A 80 1.66 -23.59 -15.55
C GLU A 80 2.38 -22.27 -15.28
N LEU A 81 2.27 -21.71 -14.07
CA LEU A 81 2.76 -20.38 -13.74
C LEU A 81 4.01 -20.44 -12.86
N TRP A 82 5.07 -19.78 -13.32
CA TRP A 82 6.27 -19.47 -12.55
C TRP A 82 6.08 -18.20 -11.74
N SER A 83 6.41 -18.23 -10.46
CA SER A 83 6.34 -17.07 -9.55
C SER A 83 7.40 -17.21 -8.45
N SER A 84 7.34 -16.40 -7.41
CA SER A 84 8.22 -16.48 -6.23
C SER A 84 7.38 -16.44 -4.97
N PHE A 85 7.72 -17.28 -3.98
CA PHE A 85 7.07 -17.28 -2.66
C PHE A 85 7.13 -15.94 -1.93
N ALA A 86 7.98 -15.00 -2.37
CA ALA A 86 8.06 -13.65 -1.85
C ALA A 86 7.04 -12.68 -2.49
N HIS A 87 6.37 -13.06 -3.58
CA HIS A 87 5.55 -12.19 -4.41
C HIS A 87 4.08 -12.62 -4.49
N SER A 88 3.21 -11.67 -4.84
CA SER A 88 1.83 -11.97 -5.24
C SER A 88 1.78 -12.64 -6.62
N ASN A 89 0.61 -13.18 -6.99
CA ASN A 89 0.41 -13.78 -8.32
C ASN A 89 0.46 -12.76 -9.48
N LEU A 90 0.51 -11.45 -9.19
CA LEU A 90 0.62 -10.41 -10.22
C LEU A 90 1.94 -10.50 -11.02
N PHE A 91 2.96 -11.15 -10.45
CA PHE A 91 4.28 -11.30 -11.02
C PHE A 91 4.49 -12.64 -11.72
N ALA A 92 3.44 -13.47 -11.77
CA ALA A 92 3.54 -14.82 -12.30
C ALA A 92 3.47 -14.82 -13.84
N HIS A 93 4.23 -15.68 -14.48
CA HIS A 93 4.19 -15.87 -15.94
C HIS A 93 4.38 -17.35 -16.29
N THR A 94 3.90 -17.77 -17.47
CA THR A 94 4.12 -19.14 -17.98
C THR A 94 5.56 -19.41 -18.43
N ASP A 95 6.38 -18.35 -18.50
CA ASP A 95 7.79 -18.40 -18.89
C ASP A 95 8.62 -17.93 -17.68
N PRO A 96 9.56 -18.75 -17.18
CA PRO A 96 10.34 -18.42 -15.98
C PRO A 96 11.22 -17.18 -16.19
N LYS A 97 11.73 -16.93 -17.40
CA LYS A 97 12.56 -15.75 -17.69
C LYS A 97 11.73 -14.47 -17.65
N ILE A 98 10.51 -14.51 -18.19
CA ILE A 98 9.59 -13.37 -18.15
C ILE A 98 9.14 -13.10 -16.70
N ALA A 99 8.82 -14.15 -15.93
CA ALA A 99 8.50 -14.02 -14.51
C ALA A 99 9.67 -13.38 -13.73
N LEU A 100 10.89 -13.89 -13.90
CA LEU A 100 12.07 -13.37 -13.22
C LEU A 100 12.38 -11.92 -13.59
N ASN A 101 12.30 -11.57 -14.88
CA ASN A 101 12.52 -10.21 -15.35
C ASN A 101 11.45 -9.24 -14.81
N THR A 102 10.20 -9.68 -14.71
CA THR A 102 9.10 -8.87 -14.14
C THR A 102 9.34 -8.62 -12.65
N ILE A 103 9.72 -9.68 -11.90
CA ILE A 103 10.08 -9.61 -10.48
C ILE A 103 11.26 -8.66 -10.26
N ASN A 104 12.38 -8.90 -10.94
CA ASN A 104 13.61 -8.11 -10.74
C ASN A 104 13.47 -6.68 -11.26
N GLY A 105 12.73 -6.46 -12.35
CA GLY A 105 12.44 -5.12 -12.85
C GLY A 105 11.67 -4.28 -11.83
N ARG A 106 10.61 -4.85 -11.23
CA ARG A 106 9.85 -4.15 -10.19
C ARG A 106 10.68 -3.97 -8.91
N PHE A 107 11.41 -4.99 -8.49
CA PHE A 107 12.28 -4.96 -7.32
C PHE A 107 13.33 -3.85 -7.44
N LYS A 108 14.04 -3.78 -8.57
CA LYS A 108 15.10 -2.79 -8.79
C LYS A 108 14.55 -1.36 -8.74
N SER A 109 13.41 -1.11 -9.38
CA SER A 109 12.74 0.19 -9.32
C SER A 109 12.40 0.61 -7.88
N ALA A 110 11.99 -0.34 -7.03
CA ALA A 110 11.72 -0.07 -5.61
C ALA A 110 13.01 0.15 -4.81
N ALA A 111 14.02 -0.69 -5.03
CA ALA A 111 15.30 -0.63 -4.33
C ALA A 111 16.05 0.69 -4.59
N GLU A 112 15.97 1.22 -5.82
CA GLU A 112 16.54 2.52 -6.20
C GLU A 112 15.96 3.69 -5.39
N GLN A 113 14.68 3.64 -5.05
CA GLN A 113 14.01 4.70 -4.28
C GLN A 113 14.14 4.49 -2.77
N PHE A 114 14.28 3.24 -2.33
CA PHE A 114 14.18 2.79 -0.94
C PHE A 114 15.09 3.56 0.03
N GLN A 115 16.33 3.83 -0.37
CA GLN A 115 17.30 4.52 0.50
C GLN A 115 16.94 5.98 0.80
N SER A 116 16.07 6.58 -0.02
CA SER A 116 15.69 7.99 0.06
C SER A 116 14.24 8.22 0.48
N LEU A 117 13.58 7.20 1.03
CA LEU A 117 12.19 7.29 1.48
C LEU A 117 12.04 8.24 2.66
N ASP A 118 11.03 9.10 2.63
CA ASP A 118 10.66 9.90 3.80
C ASP A 118 9.68 9.11 4.68
N TYR A 119 8.79 8.33 4.05
CA TYR A 119 7.74 7.58 4.73
C TYR A 119 7.67 6.14 4.24
N LEU A 120 7.62 5.19 5.19
CA LEU A 120 7.27 3.80 4.96
C LEU A 120 5.96 3.48 5.69
N SER A 121 4.89 3.27 4.92
CA SER A 121 3.61 2.85 5.46
C SER A 121 3.46 1.34 5.39
N ILE A 122 3.15 0.70 6.52
CA ILE A 122 3.03 -0.75 6.65
C ILE A 122 1.62 -1.10 7.13
N THR A 123 0.87 -1.83 6.30
CA THR A 123 -0.50 -2.25 6.61
C THR A 123 -0.58 -3.75 6.85
N PHE A 124 -0.69 -4.19 8.11
CA PHE A 124 -0.83 -5.61 8.42
C PHE A 124 -2.23 -6.14 8.11
N GLY A 125 -2.30 -7.24 7.38
CA GLY A 125 -3.53 -7.98 7.08
C GLY A 125 -3.87 -9.02 8.13
N THR A 126 -2.92 -9.89 8.47
CA THR A 126 -3.15 -11.07 9.34
C THR A 126 -1.91 -11.45 10.14
N ALA A 127 -2.12 -11.98 11.35
CA ALA A 127 -1.08 -12.58 12.18
C ALA A 127 -0.81 -14.06 11.79
N TRP A 128 -1.58 -14.61 10.86
CA TRP A 128 -1.35 -15.95 10.33
C TRP A 128 -0.21 -15.97 9.32
N VAL A 129 0.66 -16.97 9.45
CA VAL A 129 1.74 -17.25 8.51
C VAL A 129 1.69 -18.69 8.04
N TYR A 130 2.32 -18.93 6.90
CA TYR A 130 2.46 -20.25 6.29
C TYR A 130 3.95 -20.52 6.11
N ASP A 131 4.48 -21.49 6.85
CA ASP A 131 5.84 -21.96 6.67
C ASP A 131 5.85 -23.07 5.61
N LEU A 132 6.71 -22.95 4.60
CA LEU A 132 6.92 -24.02 3.63
C LEU A 132 7.65 -25.19 4.31
N LYS A 133 7.09 -26.40 4.28
CA LYS A 133 7.65 -27.55 5.02
C LYS A 133 9.09 -27.90 4.63
N THR A 134 9.45 -27.73 3.37
CA THR A 134 10.77 -28.12 2.85
C THR A 134 11.88 -27.20 3.33
N THR A 135 11.61 -25.90 3.51
CA THR A 135 12.61 -24.90 3.91
C THR A 135 12.39 -24.33 5.31
N GLN A 136 11.24 -24.62 5.91
CA GLN A 136 10.74 -24.02 7.16
C GLN A 136 10.65 -22.49 7.12
N GLN A 137 10.63 -21.91 5.92
CA GLN A 137 10.56 -20.47 5.73
C GLN A 137 9.11 -20.02 5.56
N VAL A 138 8.75 -18.90 6.19
CA VAL A 138 7.48 -18.21 5.91
C VAL A 138 7.45 -17.76 4.46
N VAL A 139 6.35 -18.07 3.77
CA VAL A 139 6.04 -17.60 2.40
C VAL A 139 4.99 -16.49 2.44
N ALA A 140 5.08 -15.55 1.50
CA ALA A 140 4.09 -14.49 1.32
C ALA A 140 2.82 -15.00 0.63
N ASN A 141 2.97 -15.89 -0.34
CA ASN A 141 1.88 -16.47 -1.10
C ASN A 141 2.08 -17.98 -1.26
N CYS A 142 1.01 -18.76 -1.11
CA CYS A 142 1.07 -20.22 -1.31
C CYS A 142 0.92 -20.63 -2.79
N HIS A 143 0.64 -19.68 -3.70
CA HIS A 143 0.44 -19.89 -5.14
C HIS A 143 -0.53 -21.02 -5.50
N LYS A 144 -1.59 -21.20 -4.69
CA LYS A 144 -2.57 -22.29 -4.84
C LYS A 144 -1.97 -23.71 -4.76
N LEU A 145 -0.74 -23.86 -4.26
CA LEU A 145 -0.17 -25.18 -3.98
C LEU A 145 -0.97 -25.89 -2.88
N PRO A 146 -0.93 -27.24 -2.84
CA PRO A 146 -1.65 -28.02 -1.85
C PRO A 146 -1.34 -27.60 -0.41
N ALA A 147 -2.38 -27.51 0.44
CA ALA A 147 -2.24 -27.03 1.82
C ALA A 147 -1.28 -27.89 2.67
N ASN A 148 -1.13 -29.18 2.34
CA ASN A 148 -0.20 -30.09 3.03
C ASN A 148 1.28 -29.75 2.81
N HIS A 149 1.63 -28.85 1.88
CA HIS A 149 2.99 -28.32 1.70
C HIS A 149 3.38 -27.30 2.77
N PHE A 150 2.39 -26.77 3.51
CA PHE A 150 2.59 -25.69 4.45
C PHE A 150 2.26 -26.10 5.88
N ILE A 151 2.95 -25.49 6.83
CA ILE A 151 2.56 -25.48 8.23
C ILE A 151 1.98 -24.10 8.49
N ARG A 152 0.75 -24.08 8.97
CA ARG A 152 0.09 -22.83 9.30
C ARG A 152 0.21 -22.57 10.80
N ARG A 153 0.65 -21.37 11.17
CA ARG A 153 0.71 -20.93 12.56
C ARG A 153 0.37 -19.45 12.70
N ARG A 154 -0.04 -19.05 13.91
CA ARG A 154 -0.33 -17.66 14.25
C ARG A 154 0.88 -17.08 14.99
N LEU A 155 1.27 -15.87 14.64
CA LEU A 155 2.29 -15.11 15.35
C LEU A 155 1.74 -14.64 16.70
N THR A 156 2.63 -14.37 17.65
CA THR A 156 2.31 -13.63 18.86
C THR A 156 2.70 -12.15 18.69
N ALA A 157 2.14 -11.27 19.52
CA ALA A 157 2.48 -9.85 19.47
C ALA A 157 3.96 -9.63 19.80
N GLU A 158 4.49 -10.37 20.77
CA GLU A 158 5.90 -10.30 21.21
C GLU A 158 6.83 -10.64 20.06
N LYS A 159 6.51 -11.68 19.28
CA LYS A 159 7.35 -12.05 18.13
C LYS A 159 7.35 -10.98 17.05
N ILE A 160 6.21 -10.32 16.82
CA ILE A 160 6.13 -9.23 15.84
C ILE A 160 6.96 -8.03 16.34
N VAL A 161 6.84 -7.66 17.61
CA VAL A 161 7.63 -6.57 18.20
C VAL A 161 9.12 -6.86 18.12
N GLU A 162 9.56 -8.08 18.45
CA GLU A 162 10.97 -8.49 18.37
C GLU A 162 11.55 -8.31 16.96
N ILE A 163 10.88 -8.87 15.93
CA ILE A 163 11.40 -8.81 14.56
C ILE A 163 11.36 -7.39 13.99
N TYR A 164 10.34 -6.59 14.36
CA TYR A 164 10.22 -5.23 13.85
C TYR A 164 11.17 -4.27 14.57
N ALA A 165 11.41 -4.41 15.87
CA ALA A 165 12.44 -3.59 16.54
C ALA A 165 13.80 -3.73 15.84
N ALA A 166 14.23 -4.97 15.57
CA ALA A 166 15.47 -5.22 14.86
C ALA A 166 15.47 -4.72 13.40
N LEU A 167 14.33 -4.80 12.71
CA LEU A 167 14.19 -4.27 11.35
C LEU A 167 14.28 -2.74 11.33
N LEU A 168 13.56 -2.08 12.25
CA LEU A 168 13.51 -0.62 12.35
C LEU A 168 14.90 -0.04 12.65
N ASP A 169 15.67 -0.68 13.52
CA ASP A 169 17.07 -0.28 13.78
C ASP A 169 17.92 -0.31 12.49
N LYS A 170 17.79 -1.37 11.67
CA LYS A 170 18.49 -1.46 10.38
C LYS A 170 18.03 -0.38 9.40
N LEU A 171 16.71 -0.10 9.35
CA LEU A 171 16.16 0.92 8.47
C LEU A 171 16.69 2.31 8.83
N TRP A 172 16.72 2.65 10.13
CA TRP A 172 17.20 3.95 10.59
C TRP A 172 18.72 4.11 10.54
N GLN A 173 19.49 3.01 10.53
CA GLN A 173 20.92 3.06 10.23
C GLN A 173 21.21 3.57 8.81
N ILE A 174 20.33 3.26 7.84
CA ILE A 174 20.47 3.72 6.46
C ILE A 174 19.82 5.08 6.27
N ASN A 175 18.64 5.27 6.85
CA ASN A 175 17.90 6.51 6.77
C ASN A 175 17.34 6.92 8.14
N SER A 176 18.13 7.71 8.85
CA SER A 176 17.81 8.18 10.21
C SER A 176 16.55 9.05 10.32
N ASN A 177 16.03 9.57 9.20
CA ASN A 177 14.84 10.42 9.15
C ASN A 177 13.58 9.67 8.70
N LEU A 178 13.68 8.39 8.34
CA LEU A 178 12.54 7.61 7.87
C LEU A 178 11.44 7.54 8.94
N VAL A 179 10.24 7.98 8.58
CA VAL A 179 9.04 7.86 9.41
C VAL A 179 8.29 6.58 9.04
N ILE A 180 7.86 5.83 10.05
CA ILE A 180 7.11 4.59 9.86
C ILE A 180 5.66 4.83 10.23
N ILE A 181 4.74 4.49 9.34
CA ILE A 181 3.30 4.60 9.59
C ILE A 181 2.70 3.20 9.56
N PHE A 182 2.40 2.65 10.73
CA PHE A 182 1.68 1.39 10.80
C PHE A 182 0.17 1.60 10.66
N SER A 183 -0.50 0.62 10.07
CA SER A 183 -1.94 0.46 10.18
C SER A 183 -2.31 -1.02 10.22
N VAL A 184 -3.50 -1.32 10.73
CA VAL A 184 -4.10 -2.67 10.63
C VAL A 184 -5.19 -2.62 9.58
N SER A 185 -5.12 -3.54 8.63
CA SER A 185 -6.06 -3.61 7.51
C SER A 185 -7.50 -3.76 8.02
N PRO A 186 -8.46 -2.95 7.55
CA PRO A 186 -9.87 -3.11 7.86
C PRO A 186 -10.53 -4.34 7.22
N VAL A 187 -9.88 -4.93 6.21
CA VAL A 187 -10.38 -6.14 5.52
C VAL A 187 -10.50 -7.32 6.49
N ARG A 188 -11.65 -7.99 6.45
CA ARG A 188 -11.97 -9.13 7.31
C ARG A 188 -11.51 -10.45 6.69
N HIS A 189 -10.61 -11.16 7.36
CA HIS A 189 -10.11 -12.47 6.94
C HIS A 189 -11.00 -13.60 7.50
N PHE A 190 -12.14 -13.83 6.85
CA PHE A 190 -13.21 -14.68 7.37
C PHE A 190 -13.09 -16.18 7.11
N LYS A 191 -12.08 -16.61 6.37
CA LYS A 191 -11.89 -18.04 6.05
C LYS A 191 -11.83 -18.95 7.28
N ASP A 192 -11.43 -18.39 8.42
CA ASP A 192 -11.27 -19.11 9.70
C ASP A 192 -12.31 -18.69 10.76
N GLY A 193 -13.31 -17.91 10.34
CA GLY A 193 -14.34 -17.37 11.21
C GLY A 193 -13.98 -16.04 11.88
N ALA A 194 -15.01 -15.39 12.43
CA ALA A 194 -14.92 -14.06 13.02
C ALA A 194 -13.98 -14.01 14.24
N THR A 195 -14.00 -15.06 15.07
CA THR A 195 -13.17 -15.17 16.27
C THR A 195 -11.69 -15.13 15.92
N GLU A 196 -11.26 -15.95 14.96
CA GLU A 196 -9.86 -16.02 14.53
C GLU A 196 -9.40 -14.74 13.83
N ASN A 197 -10.28 -14.12 13.05
CA ASN A 197 -10.01 -12.79 12.51
C ASN A 197 -9.77 -11.77 13.62
N ASN A 198 -10.65 -11.71 14.62
CA ASN A 198 -10.55 -10.71 15.68
C ASN A 198 -9.32 -10.94 16.58
N ILE A 199 -9.00 -12.20 16.91
CA ILE A 199 -7.76 -12.52 17.64
C ILE A 199 -6.54 -12.09 16.81
N SER A 200 -6.52 -12.40 15.51
CA SER A 200 -5.45 -11.98 14.61
C SER A 200 -5.31 -10.46 14.58
N LYS A 201 -6.40 -9.69 14.48
CA LYS A 201 -6.35 -8.22 14.48
C LYS A 201 -5.86 -7.69 15.83
N GLY A 202 -6.34 -8.26 16.94
CA GLY A 202 -5.88 -7.91 18.29
C GLY A 202 -4.38 -8.09 18.48
N ILE A 203 -3.80 -9.20 17.98
CA ILE A 203 -2.35 -9.44 18.02
C ILE A 203 -1.58 -8.37 17.23
N LEU A 204 -2.04 -8.03 16.03
CA LEU A 204 -1.41 -7.00 15.19
C LEU A 204 -1.48 -5.62 15.86
N LEU A 205 -2.65 -5.26 16.41
CA LEU A 205 -2.86 -4.01 17.14
C LEU A 205 -1.92 -3.92 18.35
N GLN A 206 -1.85 -4.97 19.18
CA GLN A 206 -0.95 -5.00 20.33
C GLN A 206 0.50 -4.79 19.92
N ALA A 207 0.96 -5.46 18.86
CA ALA A 207 2.32 -5.32 18.38
C ALA A 207 2.63 -3.90 17.86
N VAL A 208 1.73 -3.34 17.04
CA VAL A 208 1.88 -2.00 16.49
C VAL A 208 1.88 -0.94 17.59
N GLN A 209 0.99 -1.04 18.57
CA GLN A 209 0.96 -0.11 19.71
C GLN A 209 2.26 -0.19 20.53
N ALA A 210 2.77 -1.40 20.78
CA ALA A 210 4.04 -1.58 21.48
C ALA A 210 5.24 -1.00 20.71
N LEU A 211 5.24 -1.04 19.38
CA LEU A 211 6.27 -0.41 18.54
C LEU A 211 6.14 1.11 18.54
N ALA A 212 4.94 1.65 18.34
CA ALA A 212 4.68 3.09 18.34
C ALA A 212 5.03 3.76 19.68
N GLN A 213 4.75 3.10 20.81
CA GLN A 213 5.12 3.61 22.13
C GLN A 213 6.63 3.66 22.39
N LYS A 214 7.41 2.79 21.72
CA LYS A 214 8.87 2.71 21.92
C LYS A 214 9.67 3.65 21.05
N HIS A 215 9.09 4.13 19.96
CA HIS A 215 9.83 4.86 18.93
C HIS A 215 9.04 6.10 18.48
N GLU A 216 9.60 7.29 18.71
CA GLU A 216 8.95 8.56 18.35
C GLU A 216 8.65 8.69 16.84
N ARG A 217 9.48 8.08 15.99
CA ARG A 217 9.32 8.09 14.51
C ARG A 217 8.36 7.03 13.98
N VAL A 218 7.61 6.38 14.86
CA VAL A 218 6.61 5.36 14.51
C VAL A 218 5.23 5.89 14.87
N ASP A 219 4.38 6.03 13.87
CA ASP A 219 2.99 6.46 14.03
C ASP A 219 2.02 5.32 13.71
N TYR A 220 0.79 5.43 14.24
CA TYR A 220 -0.30 4.50 13.99
C TYR A 220 -1.52 5.20 13.39
N PHE A 221 -1.93 4.74 12.21
CA PHE A 221 -3.17 5.17 11.59
C PHE A 221 -4.30 4.13 11.82
N PRO A 222 -5.41 4.50 12.49
CA PRO A 222 -6.44 3.56 12.95
C PRO A 222 -7.45 3.17 11.86
N SER A 223 -6.97 2.64 10.73
CA SER A 223 -7.85 2.27 9.61
C SER A 223 -8.83 1.15 9.93
N TYR A 224 -8.45 0.22 10.82
CA TYR A 224 -9.31 -0.89 11.23
C TYR A 224 -10.51 -0.38 12.04
N GLU A 225 -10.24 0.42 13.07
CA GLU A 225 -11.20 1.02 13.99
C GLU A 225 -12.16 1.94 13.25
N ILE A 226 -11.67 2.76 12.31
CA ILE A 226 -12.55 3.61 11.48
C ILE A 226 -13.59 2.74 10.75
N LEU A 227 -13.19 1.60 10.16
CA LEU A 227 -14.16 0.75 9.47
C LEU A 227 -15.12 0.08 10.45
N VAL A 228 -14.60 -0.56 11.50
CA VAL A 228 -15.42 -1.45 12.33
C VAL A 228 -16.30 -0.71 13.34
N ASP A 229 -15.89 0.49 13.77
CA ASP A 229 -16.60 1.26 14.80
C ASP A 229 -17.35 2.48 14.20
N GLU A 230 -16.69 3.29 13.38
CA GLU A 230 -17.27 4.51 12.81
C GLU A 230 -18.14 4.23 11.56
N LEU A 231 -17.70 3.28 10.72
CA LEU A 231 -18.36 2.86 9.48
C LEU A 231 -18.99 1.44 9.60
N ARG A 232 -19.51 1.09 10.78
CA ARG A 232 -19.95 -0.27 11.12
C ARG A 232 -21.11 -0.88 10.30
N ASP A 233 -21.76 -0.10 9.44
CA ASP A 233 -22.90 -0.55 8.64
C ASP A 233 -22.44 -1.29 7.36
N TYR A 234 -23.11 -2.37 6.98
CA TYR A 234 -22.79 -3.16 5.78
C TYR A 234 -22.76 -2.35 4.48
N ARG A 235 -23.41 -1.19 4.41
CA ARG A 235 -23.29 -0.26 3.27
C ARG A 235 -21.85 0.22 2.99
N PHE A 236 -20.97 0.12 3.99
CA PHE A 236 -19.55 0.47 3.89
C PHE A 236 -18.66 -0.72 3.54
N TYR A 237 -19.26 -1.89 3.29
CA TYR A 237 -18.56 -3.08 2.84
C TYR A 237 -18.87 -3.30 1.35
N ALA A 238 -17.92 -3.87 0.63
CA ALA A 238 -18.10 -4.31 -0.74
C ALA A 238 -19.07 -5.51 -0.80
N ASN A 239 -19.40 -5.95 -2.02
CA ASN A 239 -20.37 -7.03 -2.25
C ASN A 239 -20.03 -8.36 -1.54
N ASP A 240 -18.75 -8.58 -1.19
CA ASP A 240 -18.33 -9.76 -0.44
C ASP A 240 -18.51 -9.65 1.07
N MET A 241 -18.96 -8.50 1.58
CA MET A 241 -19.15 -8.18 3.00
C MET A 241 -17.87 -8.27 3.86
N LEU A 242 -16.69 -8.32 3.22
CA LEU A 242 -15.39 -8.48 3.88
C LEU A 242 -14.45 -7.31 3.60
N HIS A 243 -14.44 -6.80 2.37
CA HIS A 243 -13.64 -5.65 1.99
C HIS A 243 -14.40 -4.34 2.23
N PRO A 244 -13.71 -3.23 2.53
CA PRO A 244 -14.33 -1.92 2.53
C PRO A 244 -14.87 -1.57 1.12
N SER A 245 -16.00 -0.88 1.05
CA SER A 245 -16.49 -0.31 -0.20
C SER A 245 -15.64 0.90 -0.63
N THR A 246 -15.82 1.37 -1.86
CA THR A 246 -15.15 2.59 -2.35
C THR A 246 -15.44 3.80 -1.48
N VAL A 247 -16.70 3.96 -1.05
CA VAL A 247 -17.12 5.02 -0.12
C VAL A 247 -16.38 4.94 1.21
N ALA A 248 -16.14 3.74 1.73
CA ALA A 248 -15.38 3.56 2.96
C ALA A 248 -13.90 3.88 2.77
N ILE A 249 -13.31 3.47 1.63
CA ILE A 249 -11.91 3.80 1.28
C ILE A 249 -11.74 5.32 1.17
N ASP A 250 -12.65 6.01 0.47
CA ASP A 250 -12.61 7.48 0.33
C ASP A 250 -12.68 8.18 1.69
N TYR A 251 -13.58 7.71 2.57
CA TYR A 251 -13.70 8.24 3.92
C TYR A 251 -12.43 8.03 4.75
N ILE A 252 -11.84 6.84 4.69
CA ILE A 252 -10.59 6.55 5.40
C ILE A 252 -9.44 7.38 4.81
N PHE A 253 -9.41 7.62 3.50
CA PHE A 253 -8.43 8.50 2.86
C PHE A 253 -8.59 9.96 3.28
N GLU A 254 -9.82 10.46 3.47
CA GLU A 254 -10.06 11.79 4.02
C GLU A 254 -9.49 11.90 5.45
N LYS A 255 -9.74 10.89 6.29
CA LYS A 255 -9.19 10.83 7.66
C LYS A 255 -7.66 10.74 7.67
N PHE A 256 -7.08 9.95 6.75
CA PHE A 256 -5.64 9.87 6.56
C PHE A 256 -5.06 11.23 6.16
N SER A 257 -5.67 11.89 5.18
CA SER A 257 -5.28 13.22 4.73
C SER A 257 -5.33 14.24 5.87
N ALA A 258 -6.40 14.23 6.68
CA ALA A 258 -6.51 15.12 7.83
C ALA A 258 -5.46 14.84 8.93
N CYS A 259 -5.00 13.59 9.03
CA CYS A 259 -3.99 13.17 10.00
C CYS A 259 -2.57 13.60 9.58
N PHE A 260 -2.23 13.44 8.30
CA PHE A 260 -0.85 13.56 7.83
C PHE A 260 -0.60 14.75 6.88
N PHE A 261 -1.60 15.43 6.34
CA PHE A 261 -1.36 16.50 5.37
C PHE A 261 -1.39 17.88 6.02
N SER A 262 -0.43 18.72 5.62
CA SER A 262 -0.48 20.15 5.93
C SER A 262 -1.66 20.82 5.22
N LYS A 263 -2.10 21.98 5.71
CA LYS A 263 -3.13 22.79 5.05
C LYS A 263 -2.79 23.08 3.58
N ASN A 264 -1.53 23.34 3.27
CA ASN A 264 -1.07 23.61 1.90
C ASN A 264 -1.18 22.34 1.04
N THR A 265 -0.76 21.19 1.56
CA THR A 265 -0.93 19.89 0.90
C THR A 265 -2.40 19.60 0.62
N THR A 266 -3.29 19.84 1.58
CA THR A 266 -4.74 19.64 1.41
C THR A 266 -5.34 20.56 0.35
N LEU A 267 -4.87 21.81 0.22
CA LEU A 267 -5.33 22.72 -0.83
C LEU A 267 -4.90 22.23 -2.22
N LEU A 268 -3.63 21.85 -2.36
CA LEU A 268 -3.10 21.32 -3.62
C LEU A 268 -3.78 19.98 -4.00
N LEU A 269 -4.06 19.12 -3.02
CA LEU A 269 -4.83 17.89 -3.21
C LEU A 269 -6.18 18.16 -3.87
N LYS A 270 -6.93 19.16 -3.40
CA LYS A 270 -8.24 19.52 -3.98
C LYS A 270 -8.11 19.98 -5.43
N GLU A 271 -7.10 20.78 -5.72
CA GLU A 271 -6.83 21.28 -7.07
C GLU A 271 -6.46 20.15 -8.02
N LEU A 272 -5.57 19.25 -7.62
CA LEU A 272 -5.13 18.11 -8.41
C LEU A 272 -6.22 17.06 -8.59
N TYR A 273 -7.07 16.85 -7.59
CA TYR A 273 -8.23 15.98 -7.70
C TYR A 273 -9.25 16.50 -8.72
N ALA A 274 -9.51 17.81 -8.74
CA ALA A 274 -10.37 18.44 -9.75
C ALA A 274 -9.78 18.31 -11.16
N TYR A 275 -8.46 18.50 -11.28
CA TYR A 275 -7.74 18.30 -12.53
C TYR A 275 -7.84 16.85 -13.04
N ARG A 276 -7.54 15.85 -12.20
CA ARG A 276 -7.67 14.42 -12.53
C ARG A 276 -9.09 14.08 -12.96
N THR A 277 -10.09 14.54 -12.21
CA THR A 277 -11.51 14.29 -12.54
C THR A 277 -11.85 14.81 -13.93
N SER A 278 -11.30 15.98 -14.30
CA SER A 278 -11.51 16.57 -15.62
C SER A 278 -10.80 15.78 -16.73
N ILE A 279 -9.62 15.20 -16.47
CA ILE A 279 -8.93 14.30 -17.42
C ILE A 279 -9.72 13.01 -17.66
N LEU A 280 -10.26 12.42 -16.59
CA LEU A 280 -11.00 11.16 -16.68
C LEU A 280 -12.35 11.31 -17.40
N HIS A 281 -12.84 12.53 -17.56
CA HIS A 281 -14.05 12.80 -18.33
C HIS A 281 -13.82 12.49 -19.81
N ARG A 282 -14.50 11.45 -20.31
CA ARG A 282 -14.43 11.05 -21.72
C ARG A 282 -15.48 11.80 -22.53
N PRO A 283 -15.11 12.68 -23.47
CA PRO A 283 -16.07 13.36 -24.33
C PRO A 283 -16.79 12.36 -25.24
N ILE A 284 -18.12 12.50 -25.35
CA ILE A 284 -18.98 11.64 -26.18
C ILE A 284 -18.65 11.82 -27.68
N HIS A 285 -18.29 13.05 -28.09
CA HIS A 285 -17.91 13.39 -29.45
C HIS A 285 -16.49 14.01 -29.48
N PRO A 286 -15.42 13.18 -29.49
CA PRO A 286 -14.04 13.66 -29.29
C PRO A 286 -13.51 14.57 -30.41
N THR A 287 -14.14 14.55 -31.58
CA THR A 287 -13.72 15.32 -32.76
C THR A 287 -14.34 16.72 -32.85
N THR A 288 -15.29 17.07 -31.97
CA THR A 288 -15.94 18.39 -32.00
C THR A 288 -14.99 19.51 -31.57
N GLN A 289 -15.30 20.75 -31.98
CA GLN A 289 -14.55 21.93 -31.54
C GLN A 289 -14.58 22.09 -30.02
N GLU A 290 -15.70 21.79 -29.37
CA GLU A 290 -15.82 21.83 -27.90
C GLU A 290 -14.85 20.86 -27.23
N SER A 291 -14.73 19.63 -27.76
CA SER A 291 -13.77 18.64 -27.27
C SER A 291 -12.31 19.04 -27.53
N GLN A 292 -12.03 19.81 -28.60
CA GLN A 292 -10.72 20.38 -28.86
C GLN A 292 -10.40 21.49 -27.84
N ASN A 293 -11.29 22.47 -27.67
CA ASN A 293 -11.12 23.58 -26.72
C ASN A 293 -10.97 23.07 -25.27
N PHE A 294 -11.74 22.04 -24.89
CA PHE A 294 -11.62 21.42 -23.57
C PHE A 294 -10.23 20.80 -23.34
N ARG A 295 -9.66 20.13 -24.34
CA ARG A 295 -8.31 19.55 -24.27
C ARG A 295 -7.23 20.61 -24.18
N GLU A 296 -7.35 21.69 -24.94
CA GLU A 296 -6.43 22.82 -24.87
C GLU A 296 -6.45 23.45 -23.47
N ALA A 297 -7.64 23.71 -22.91
CA ALA A 297 -7.79 24.21 -21.55
C ALA A 297 -7.18 23.28 -20.48
N LEU A 298 -7.34 21.96 -20.64
CA LEU A 298 -6.68 20.99 -19.74
C LEU A 298 -5.16 21.02 -19.85
N ASN A 299 -4.62 21.18 -21.06
CA ASN A 299 -3.18 21.27 -21.24
C ASN A 299 -2.61 22.59 -20.70
N GLU A 300 -3.31 23.71 -20.89
CA GLU A 300 -2.95 25.00 -20.28
C GLU A 300 -2.97 24.90 -18.75
N LYS A 301 -3.99 24.25 -18.18
CA LYS A 301 -4.06 24.01 -16.74
C LYS A 301 -2.90 23.15 -16.25
N ARG A 302 -2.53 22.10 -16.99
CA ARG A 302 -1.35 21.25 -16.70
C ARG A 302 -0.07 22.08 -16.66
N LEU A 303 0.19 22.87 -17.71
CA LEU A 303 1.39 23.71 -17.82
C LEU A 303 1.45 24.77 -16.71
N SER A 304 0.29 25.34 -16.35
CA SER A 304 0.19 26.27 -15.22
C SER A 304 0.52 25.58 -13.89
N LEU A 305 0.01 24.37 -13.65
CA LEU A 305 0.31 23.58 -12.45
C LEU A 305 1.80 23.21 -12.39
N GLU A 306 2.40 22.78 -13.50
CA GLU A 306 3.83 22.44 -13.57
C GLU A 306 4.73 23.67 -13.38
N SER A 307 4.33 24.83 -13.90
CA SER A 307 5.05 26.09 -13.68
C SER A 307 5.00 26.54 -12.22
N GLN A 308 3.83 26.42 -11.58
CA GLN A 308 3.65 26.77 -10.18
C GLN A 308 4.29 25.75 -9.23
N TYR A 309 4.28 24.47 -9.59
CA TYR A 309 4.80 23.35 -8.79
C TYR A 309 5.75 22.47 -9.63
N PRO A 310 7.03 22.87 -9.76
CA PRO A 310 7.99 22.17 -10.62
C PRO A 310 8.19 20.68 -10.28
N PHE A 311 7.94 20.28 -9.03
CA PHE A 311 8.01 18.87 -8.62
C PHE A 311 6.90 17.98 -9.23
N LEU A 312 5.87 18.56 -9.85
CA LEU A 312 4.82 17.82 -10.56
C LEU A 312 5.16 17.54 -12.03
N VAL A 313 6.24 18.13 -12.57
CA VAL A 313 6.67 17.91 -13.96
C VAL A 313 6.92 16.42 -14.18
N GLY A 314 6.27 15.86 -15.21
CA GLY A 314 6.35 14.44 -15.53
C GLY A 314 5.49 13.52 -14.65
N ARG A 315 4.79 14.05 -13.64
CA ARG A 315 3.81 13.29 -12.83
C ARG A 315 2.37 13.48 -13.30
N LEU A 316 2.06 14.64 -13.90
CA LEU A 316 0.72 14.91 -14.42
C LEU A 316 0.47 14.17 -15.73
N GLU A 317 -0.68 13.51 -15.82
CA GLU A 317 -1.13 12.84 -17.04
C GLU A 317 -1.36 13.85 -18.17
N GLN A 318 -0.91 13.52 -19.37
CA GLN A 318 -1.25 14.32 -20.55
C GLN A 318 -2.70 14.00 -20.97
N PRO A 319 -3.51 15.02 -21.35
CA PRO A 319 -4.81 14.76 -21.95
C PRO A 319 -4.63 13.85 -23.17
N ILE A 320 -5.23 12.65 -23.16
CA ILE A 320 -5.05 11.67 -24.23
C ILE A 320 -5.49 12.29 -25.55
N LEU A 321 -4.55 12.43 -26.49
CA LEU A 321 -4.84 12.61 -27.90
C LEU A 321 -5.47 11.30 -28.40
N LEU A 322 -6.80 11.19 -28.36
CA LEU A 322 -7.49 10.17 -29.14
C LEU A 322 -7.36 10.56 -30.61
N ILE A 323 -6.19 10.29 -31.19
CA ILE A 323 -6.04 10.16 -32.63
C ILE A 323 -6.23 8.67 -32.91
N LYS A 324 -7.44 8.32 -33.34
CA LYS A 324 -7.65 7.19 -34.23
C LYS A 324 -8.53 7.65 -35.37
#